data_AF-A0A9E5BIF6-F1
#
_entry.id   AF-A0A9E5BIF6-F1
#
_cell.length_a   1.000
_cell.length_b   1.000
_cell.length_c   1.000
_cell.angle_alpha   90.00
_cell.angle_beta   90.00
_cell.angle_gamma   90.00
#
_symmetry.space_group_name_H-M   'P 1'
#
loop_
_entity.id
_entity.type
_entity.pdbx_description
1 polymer ?
#
loop_
_entity_poly.entity_id
_entity_poly.type
_entity_poly.pdbx_seq_one_letter_code
_entity_poly.pdbx_strand_id
1 'polypeptide(L)' 'HQGGMNPPIVIIHGSALHGITDSYKRYLEGRFREIFELRGTPLRIEFRTAANPYVKDEKPRRK' A
#
# COMPACT_ATOMS: atom_id res chain seq x y z
N HIS A 1 27.27 4.20 12.63
CA HIS A 1 25.94 4.78 12.34
C HIS A 1 25.10 3.69 11.69
N GLN A 2 24.12 3.13 12.40
CA GLN A 2 23.15 2.21 11.78
C GLN A 2 22.35 3.02 10.76
N GLY A 3 22.50 2.69 9.48
CA GLY A 3 21.71 3.27 8.40
C GLY A 3 20.25 2.84 8.57
N GLY A 4 19.44 3.73 9.14
CA GLY A 4 18.04 3.47 9.45
C GLY A 4 17.20 3.13 8.22
N MET A 5 16.03 2.49 8.48
CA MET A 5 15.04 2.10 7.47
C MET A 5 14.71 3.25 6.52
N ASN A 6 15.36 3.23 5.37
CA ASN A 6 15.16 4.17 4.28
C ASN A 6 14.98 3.33 3.01
N PRO A 7 13.82 3.38 2.34
CA PRO A 7 12.70 4.31 2.56
C PRO A 7 11.70 3.88 3.66
N PRO A 8 11.05 4.83 4.35
CA PRO A 8 9.83 4.58 5.12
C PRO A 8 8.73 3.98 4.24
N ILE A 9 7.97 3.02 4.79
CA ILE A 9 6.86 2.35 4.09
C ILE A 9 5.53 2.73 4.75
N VAL A 10 4.60 3.25 3.95
CA VAL A 10 3.20 3.48 4.34
C VAL A 10 2.34 2.34 3.79
N ILE A 11 1.66 1.60 4.67
CA ILE A 11 0.77 0.50 4.30
C ILE A 11 -0.68 0.96 4.40
N ILE A 12 -1.39 0.97 3.27
CA ILE A 12 -2.80 1.35 3.18
C ILE A 12 -3.64 0.08 3.03
N HIS A 13 -4.51 -0.17 4.00
CA HIS A 13 -5.42 -1.31 3.97
C HIS A 13 -6.76 -0.89 3.35
N GLY A 14 -7.25 -1.64 2.37
CA GLY A 14 -8.53 -1.36 1.70
C GLY A 14 -9.14 -2.58 1.02
N SER A 15 -10.45 -2.55 0.77
CA SER A 15 -11.21 -3.66 0.18
C SER A 15 -11.33 -3.58 -1.35
N ALA A 16 -11.16 -2.41 -1.96
CA ALA A 16 -11.32 -2.16 -3.40
C ALA A 16 -10.06 -1.54 -4.03
N LEU A 17 -8.88 -2.11 -3.72
CA LEU A 17 -7.60 -1.57 -4.16
C LEU A 17 -7.36 -1.64 -5.67
N HIS A 18 -8.14 -2.45 -6.38
CA HIS A 18 -8.09 -2.58 -7.85
C HIS A 18 -8.49 -1.29 -8.59
N GLY A 19 -9.28 -0.41 -7.96
CA GLY A 19 -9.72 0.86 -8.54
C GLY A 19 -8.73 2.01 -8.35
N ILE A 20 -7.62 1.80 -7.64
CA ILE A 20 -6.66 2.86 -7.37
C ILE A 20 -5.73 3.05 -8.57
N THR A 21 -5.91 4.16 -9.27
CA THR A 21 -5.07 4.57 -10.40
C THR A 21 -3.66 4.96 -9.94
N ASP A 22 -2.68 4.83 -10.83
CA ASP A 22 -1.31 5.26 -10.53
C ASP A 22 -1.20 6.77 -10.29
N SER A 23 -2.07 7.57 -10.89
CA SER A 23 -2.16 9.01 -10.62
C SER A 23 -2.57 9.29 -9.16
N TYR A 24 -3.52 8.52 -8.62
CA TYR A 24 -3.93 8.65 -7.23
C TYR A 24 -2.86 8.15 -6.26
N LYS A 25 -2.12 7.09 -6.62
CA LYS A 25 -0.95 6.65 -5.83
C LYS A 25 0.10 7.75 -5.72
N ARG A 26 0.47 8.38 -6.83
CA ARG A 26 1.43 9.50 -6.85
C ARG A 26 0.95 10.70 -6.02
N TYR A 27 -0.35 11.01 -6.10
CA TYR A 27 -0.96 12.05 -5.26
C TYR A 27 -0.79 11.73 -3.77
N LEU A 28 -1.11 10.50 -3.34
CA LEU A 28 -0.95 10.07 -1.96
C LEU A 28 0.51 10.10 -1.50
N GLU A 29 1.46 9.67 -2.35
CA GLU A 29 2.90 9.75 -2.08
C GLU A 29 3.34 11.19 -1.79
N GLY A 30 2.97 12.14 -2.67
CA GLY A 30 3.26 13.56 -2.47
C GLY A 30 2.65 14.08 -1.16
N ARG A 31 1.38 13.75 -0.92
CA ARG A 31 0.65 14.23 0.26
C ARG A 31 1.26 13.72 1.56
N PHE A 32 1.63 12.44 1.64
CA PHE A 32 2.29 11.89 2.83
C PHE A 32 3.69 12.45 3.02
N ARG A 33 4.46 12.66 1.94
CA ARG A 33 5.77 13.30 2.04
C ARG A 33 5.69 14.72 2.61
N GLU A 34 4.66 15.49 2.22
CA GLU A 34 4.42 16.83 2.75
C GLU A 34 4.01 16.80 4.23
N ILE A 35 2.99 16.01 4.58
CA ILE A 35 2.43 15.97 5.94
C ILE A 35 3.46 15.47 6.96
N PHE A 36 4.25 14.46 6.61
CA PHE A 36 5.26 13.87 7.50
C PHE A 36 6.63 14.54 7.36
N GLU A 37 6.74 15.64 6.60
CA GLU A 37 7.97 16.41 6.43
C GLU A 37 9.17 15.57 5.95
N LEU A 38 8.91 14.55 5.12
CA LEU A 38 9.90 13.59 4.60
C LEU A 38 10.70 14.19 3.42
N ARG A 39 11.36 15.33 3.67
CA ARG A 39 12.19 16.03 2.68
C ARG A 39 13.46 15.22 2.41
N GLY A 40 13.73 14.91 1.15
CA GLY A 40 14.91 14.15 0.73
C GLY A 40 14.86 12.64 1.04
N THR A 41 13.82 12.16 1.72
CA THR A 41 13.61 10.73 1.99
C THR A 41 12.64 10.15 0.94
N PRO A 42 13.02 9.13 0.16
CA PRO A 42 12.08 8.42 -0.69
C PRO A 42 10.99 7.78 0.19
N LEU A 43 9.73 7.82 -0.25
CA LEU A 43 8.58 7.19 0.44
C LEU A 43 8.06 6.05 -0.43
N ARG A 44 7.74 4.91 0.17
CA ARG A 44 7.10 3.79 -0.52
C ARG A 44 5.68 3.58 0.04
N ILE A 45 4.69 3.49 -0.84
CA ILE A 45 3.32 3.12 -0.48
C ILE A 45 3.04 1.68 -0.91
N GLU A 46 2.52 0.87 0.01
CA GLU A 46 1.99 -0.46 -0.27
C GLU A 46 0.49 -0.50 0.01
N PHE A 47 -0.26 -1.10 -0.91
CA PHE A 47 -1.69 -1.34 -0.73
C PHE A 47 -1.90 -2.80 -0.38
N ARG A 48 -2.54 -3.08 0.75
CA ARG A 48 -2.84 -4.44 1.20
C ARG A 48 -4.33 -4.65 1.36
N THR A 49 -4.86 -5.69 0.74
CA THR A 49 -6.22 -6.15 1.02
C THR A 49 -6.14 -7.11 2.20
N ALA A 50 -6.97 -6.90 3.22
CA ALA A 50 -7.15 -7.94 4.23
C ALA A 50 -7.82 -9.16 3.58
N ALA A 51 -7.33 -10.36 3.85
CA ALA A 51 -8.02 -11.58 3.45
C ALA A 51 -9.44 -11.55 4.02
N ASN A 52 -10.46 -11.62 3.17
CA ASN A 52 -11.83 -11.63 3.63
C ASN A 52 -12.11 -12.99 4.30
N PRO A 53 -12.39 -13.04 5.62
CA PRO A 53 -12.57 -14.31 6.35
C PRO A 53 -13.82 -15.10 5.91
N TYR A 54 -14.71 -14.49 5.13
CA TYR A 54 -15.92 -15.10 4.60
C TYR A 54 -15.77 -15.68 3.18
N VAL A 55 -14.70 -15.33 2.47
CA VAL A 55 -14.40 -15.89 1.15
C VAL A 55 -13.63 -17.19 1.37
N LYS A 56 -14.34 -18.33 1.34
CA LYS A 56 -13.67 -19.64 1.28
C LYS A 56 -13.08 -19.80 -0.11
N ASP A 57 -11.82 -20.20 -0.20
CA ASP A 57 -11.21 -20.63 -1.46
C ASP A 57 -12.05 -21.77 -2.03
N GLU A 58 -12.86 -21.48 -3.05
CA GLU A 58 -13.60 -22.52 -3.76
C GLU A 58 -12.58 -23.42 -4.45
N LYS A 59 -12.37 -24.61 -3.87
CA LYS A 59 -11.59 -25.66 -4.54
C LYS A 59 -12.24 -25.91 -5.90
N PRO A 60 -11.47 -25.90 -7.01
CA PRO A 60 -12.03 -26.13 -8.32
C PRO A 60 -12.76 -27.47 -8.30
N ARG A 61 -14.06 -27.45 -8.63
CA ARG A 61 -14.83 -28.69 -8.80
C ARG A 61 -14.18 -29.46 -9.93
N ARG A 62 -13.47 -30.54 -9.60
CA ARG A 62 -13.02 -31.52 -10.60
C ARG A 62 -14.27 -32.04 -11.31
N LYS A 63 -14.32 -31.84 -12.63
CA LYS A 63 -15.18 -32.61 -13.52
C LYS A 63 -14.57 -33.98 -13.74
#